data_AF-A0A9X1Z6A1-F1
#
_entry.id   AF-A0A9X1Z6A1-F1
#
_cell.length_a   1.000
_cell.length_b   1.000
_cell.length_c   1.000
_cell.angle_alpha   90.00
_cell.angle_beta   90.00
_cell.angle_gamma   90.00
#
_symmetry.space_group_name_H-M   'P 1'
#
loop_
_entity.id
_entity.type
_entity.pdbx_description
1 polymer ?
#
loop_
_entity_poly.entity_id
_entity_poly.type
_entity_poly.pdbx_seq_one_letter_code
_entity_poly.pdbx_strand_id
1 'polypeptide(L)'
;MAKYLLNDAVSLPETAFELSEHLGFSLTKPAMWAWYEMAGSVLSHYVVDQQARLTGLFNWFYNDLGFCVRDNYFSVEAADLSYCVLKRQGNSTTLSILLILLAKQLDITLEAILLPGNTVLRSQLNDVVKYYDPLTGKELNRHQLHALVRGEMGNAAKLKPSHLKPATLKRLISRMLHELKAGCIVNQKFESAMECCNLLLQWHPDDVHLNRERAFIAQQLGCIKVAMSDLQHFIDLSPHDPVIELVKIQLKELSQHTEVYH
;
A
#
# COMPACT_ATOMS: atom_id res chain seq x y z
N MET A 1 -8.90 -20.18 8.51
CA MET A 1 -7.84 -20.15 7.49
C MET A 1 -6.51 -20.46 8.16
N ALA A 2 -5.57 -21.09 7.45
CA ALA A 2 -4.20 -21.25 7.97
C ALA A 2 -3.58 -19.87 8.21
N LYS A 3 -2.76 -19.73 9.25
CA LYS A 3 -2.09 -18.46 9.58
C LYS A 3 -1.03 -18.16 8.51
N TYR A 4 -1.23 -17.12 7.72
CA TYR A 4 -0.20 -16.64 6.80
C TYR A 4 0.86 -15.87 7.58
N LEU A 5 2.13 -16.20 7.33
CA LEU A 5 3.27 -15.59 8.01
C LEU A 5 4.06 -14.75 6.99
N LEU A 6 4.15 -13.45 7.25
CA LEU A 6 5.02 -12.54 6.51
C LEU A 6 6.45 -12.68 7.01
N ASN A 7 7.22 -13.59 6.40
CA ASN A 7 8.65 -13.73 6.67
C ASN A 7 9.42 -12.52 6.09
N ASP A 8 10.66 -12.28 6.53
CA ASP A 8 11.48 -11.17 5.99
C ASP A 8 11.94 -11.40 4.54
N ALA A 9 11.87 -12.64 4.04
CA ALA A 9 12.23 -13.04 2.67
C ALA A 9 11.09 -12.80 1.65
N VAL A 10 10.50 -11.61 1.65
CA VAL A 10 9.46 -11.24 0.67
C VAL A 10 10.05 -10.90 -0.70
N SER A 11 9.30 -11.17 -1.76
CA SER A 11 9.63 -10.83 -3.13
C SER A 11 8.44 -10.23 -3.86
N LEU A 12 8.70 -9.37 -4.83
CA LEU A 12 7.68 -8.87 -5.74
C LEU A 12 7.90 -9.43 -7.15
N PRO A 13 6.82 -9.83 -7.85
CA PRO A 13 5.43 -9.65 -7.45
C PRO A 13 4.83 -10.78 -6.60
N GLU A 14 5.56 -11.88 -6.33
CA GLU A 14 5.00 -13.11 -5.75
C GLU A 14 4.28 -12.87 -4.41
N THR A 15 4.92 -12.21 -3.46
CA THR A 15 4.31 -11.93 -2.15
C THR A 15 3.04 -11.10 -2.27
N ALA A 16 2.97 -10.16 -3.22
CA ALA A 16 1.77 -9.34 -3.39
C ALA A 16 0.60 -10.15 -3.97
N PHE A 17 0.86 -11.09 -4.88
CA PHE A 17 -0.16 -11.98 -5.40
C PHE A 17 -0.63 -13.00 -4.35
N GLU A 18 0.30 -13.57 -3.59
CA GLU A 18 -0.01 -14.48 -2.47
C GLU A 18 -0.86 -13.80 -1.40
N LEU A 19 -0.55 -12.54 -1.06
CA LEU A 19 -1.35 -11.74 -0.14
C LEU A 19 -2.78 -11.52 -0.67
N SER A 20 -2.92 -11.25 -1.97
CA SER A 20 -4.24 -11.06 -2.59
C SER A 20 -5.11 -12.31 -2.52
N GLU A 21 -4.52 -13.48 -2.75
CA GLU A 21 -5.21 -14.77 -2.67
C GLU A 21 -5.53 -15.14 -1.22
N HIS A 22 -4.58 -14.93 -0.30
CA HIS A 22 -4.80 -15.14 1.14
C HIS A 22 -5.95 -14.29 1.69
N LEU A 23 -6.06 -13.02 1.25
CA LEU A 23 -7.13 -12.11 1.66
C LEU A 23 -8.46 -12.36 0.93
N GLY A 24 -8.48 -13.28 -0.05
CA GLY A 24 -9.67 -13.68 -0.79
C GLY A 24 -10.11 -12.68 -1.87
N PHE A 25 -9.20 -11.85 -2.39
CA PHE A 25 -9.52 -10.82 -3.38
C PHE A 25 -9.36 -11.29 -4.82
N SER A 26 -8.24 -11.95 -5.14
CA SER A 26 -7.92 -12.43 -6.48
C SER A 26 -7.15 -13.75 -6.42
N LEU A 27 -7.19 -14.54 -7.49
CA LEU A 27 -6.39 -15.77 -7.60
C LEU A 27 -4.96 -15.44 -8.04
N THR A 28 -3.97 -16.09 -7.41
CA THR A 28 -2.54 -15.86 -7.69
C THR A 28 -2.18 -16.26 -9.11
N LYS A 29 -2.65 -17.42 -9.57
CA LYS A 29 -2.18 -18.05 -10.81
C LYS A 29 -2.48 -17.24 -12.09
N PRO A 30 -3.71 -16.71 -12.32
CA PRO A 30 -3.97 -15.85 -13.47
C PRO A 30 -3.13 -14.56 -13.47
N ALA A 31 -2.98 -13.92 -12.31
CA ALA A 31 -2.16 -12.72 -12.16
C ALA A 31 -0.69 -13.01 -12.50
N MET A 32 -0.16 -14.14 -12.04
CA MET A 32 1.20 -14.56 -12.34
C MET A 32 1.45 -14.77 -13.83
N TRP A 33 0.51 -15.39 -14.56
CA TRP A 33 0.64 -15.58 -16.01
C TRP A 33 0.59 -14.25 -16.77
N ALA A 34 -0.36 -13.38 -16.45
CA ALA A 34 -0.44 -12.05 -17.02
C ALA A 34 0.83 -11.22 -16.73
N TRP A 35 1.42 -11.37 -15.54
CA TRP A 35 2.71 -10.80 -15.20
C TRP A 35 3.83 -11.33 -16.09
N TYR A 36 3.97 -12.64 -16.27
CA TYR A 36 5.04 -13.21 -17.10
C TYR A 36 4.94 -12.78 -18.57
N GLU A 37 3.73 -12.68 -19.11
CA GLU A 37 3.51 -12.17 -20.46
C GLU A 37 3.99 -10.71 -20.59
N MET A 38 3.63 -9.84 -19.65
CA MET A 38 4.08 -8.44 -19.65
C MET A 38 5.60 -8.32 -19.42
N ALA A 39 6.14 -9.06 -18.46
CA ALA A 39 7.57 -9.05 -18.13
C ALA A 39 8.44 -9.57 -19.29
N GLY A 40 7.93 -10.49 -20.12
CA GLY A 40 8.58 -10.88 -21.36
C GLY A 40 8.45 -9.81 -22.45
N SER A 41 7.24 -9.27 -22.63
CA SER A 41 6.93 -8.31 -23.71
C SER A 41 7.68 -6.99 -23.57
N VAL A 42 7.93 -6.52 -22.35
CA VAL A 42 8.62 -5.25 -22.09
C VAL A 42 10.03 -5.23 -22.66
N LEU A 43 10.70 -6.38 -22.80
CA LEU A 43 12.06 -6.49 -23.34
C LEU A 43 12.17 -6.01 -24.79
N SER A 44 11.06 -5.92 -25.53
CA SER A 44 11.03 -5.29 -26.85
C SER A 44 11.42 -3.80 -26.84
N HIS A 45 11.37 -3.14 -25.67
CA HIS A 45 11.81 -1.76 -25.45
C HIS A 45 13.27 -1.64 -24.96
N TYR A 46 14.01 -2.74 -24.91
CA TYR A 46 15.42 -2.74 -24.50
C TYR A 46 16.32 -2.22 -25.63
N VAL A 47 16.47 -0.89 -25.69
CA VAL A 47 17.37 -0.18 -26.63
C VAL A 47 18.68 0.23 -25.94
N VAL A 48 19.67 0.76 -26.66
CA VAL A 48 20.96 1.13 -26.03
C VAL A 48 20.80 2.28 -25.03
N ASP A 49 20.05 3.32 -25.38
CA ASP A 49 19.89 4.53 -24.56
C ASP A 49 18.89 4.32 -23.41
N GLN A 50 19.33 4.52 -22.16
CA GLN A 50 18.50 4.30 -20.97
C GLN A 50 17.30 5.25 -20.91
N GLN A 51 17.45 6.49 -21.36
CA GLN A 51 16.36 7.46 -21.38
C GLN A 51 15.27 7.02 -22.36
N ALA A 52 15.66 6.53 -23.54
CA ALA A 52 14.76 5.96 -24.53
C ALA A 52 14.07 4.68 -24.01
N ARG A 53 14.75 3.83 -23.22
CA ARG A 53 14.09 2.70 -22.54
C ARG A 53 13.00 3.18 -21.57
N LEU A 54 13.28 4.18 -20.73
CA LEU A 54 12.30 4.70 -19.77
C LEU A 54 11.09 5.34 -20.48
N THR A 55 11.35 6.14 -21.52
CA THR A 55 10.29 6.75 -22.32
C THR A 55 9.47 5.68 -23.06
N GLY A 56 10.13 4.66 -23.61
CA GLY A 56 9.47 3.50 -24.23
C GLY A 56 8.59 2.73 -23.24
N LEU A 57 9.10 2.47 -22.04
CA LEU A 57 8.34 1.83 -20.96
C LEU A 57 7.07 2.60 -20.61
N PHE A 58 7.16 3.91 -20.38
CA PHE A 58 5.98 4.70 -20.03
C PHE A 58 4.97 4.76 -21.18
N ASN A 59 5.43 5.00 -22.41
CA ASN A 59 4.52 5.01 -23.56
C ASN A 59 3.80 3.68 -23.74
N TRP A 60 4.54 2.56 -23.64
CA TRP A 60 3.97 1.24 -23.74
C TRP A 60 2.99 0.94 -22.60
N PHE A 61 3.36 1.26 -21.37
CA PHE A 61 2.52 1.01 -20.19
C PHE A 61 1.20 1.78 -20.23
N TYR A 62 1.24 3.08 -20.53
CA TYR A 62 0.05 3.93 -20.49
C TYR A 62 -0.77 3.92 -21.79
N ASN A 63 -0.12 3.89 -22.96
CA ASN A 63 -0.84 4.04 -24.24
C ASN A 63 -1.12 2.68 -24.89
N ASP A 64 -0.14 1.79 -24.95
CA ASP A 64 -0.28 0.52 -25.67
C ASP A 64 -1.03 -0.52 -24.82
N LEU A 65 -0.66 -0.65 -23.54
CA LEU A 65 -1.35 -1.51 -22.60
C LEU A 65 -2.59 -0.83 -21.99
N GLY A 66 -2.62 0.50 -21.93
CA GLY A 66 -3.77 1.22 -21.38
C GLY A 66 -3.87 1.15 -19.86
N PHE A 67 -2.76 1.04 -19.13
CA PHE A 67 -2.79 1.13 -17.68
C PHE A 67 -3.25 2.52 -17.23
N CYS A 68 -4.16 2.58 -16.27
CA CYS A 68 -4.68 3.84 -15.77
C CYS A 68 -5.05 3.80 -14.29
N VAL A 69 -5.33 4.98 -13.73
CA VAL A 69 -5.88 5.10 -12.39
C VAL A 69 -7.29 4.51 -12.34
N ARG A 70 -7.61 3.82 -11.26
CA ARG A 70 -8.99 3.37 -10.99
C ARG A 70 -9.84 4.52 -10.46
N ASP A 71 -11.05 4.68 -11.00
CA ASP A 71 -11.99 5.72 -10.55
C ASP A 71 -12.26 5.68 -9.04
N ASN A 72 -12.55 4.48 -8.51
CA ASN A 72 -12.60 4.26 -7.06
C ASN A 72 -11.20 4.04 -6.49
N TYR A 73 -10.43 5.12 -6.39
CA TYR A 73 -9.00 5.11 -6.06
C TYR A 73 -8.65 4.44 -4.72
N PHE A 74 -9.56 4.49 -3.74
CA PHE A 74 -9.35 3.92 -2.40
C PHE A 74 -9.98 2.53 -2.23
N SER A 75 -10.39 1.89 -3.32
CA SER A 75 -10.98 0.55 -3.27
C SER A 75 -9.94 -0.54 -3.05
N VAL A 76 -10.38 -1.70 -2.58
CA VAL A 76 -9.54 -2.90 -2.44
C VAL A 76 -8.91 -3.26 -3.79
N GLU A 77 -9.69 -3.18 -4.87
CA GLU A 77 -9.22 -3.47 -6.23
C GLU A 77 -8.14 -2.50 -6.71
N ALA A 78 -8.19 -1.22 -6.30
CA ALA A 78 -7.14 -0.26 -6.63
C ALA A 78 -5.80 -0.61 -5.95
N ALA A 79 -5.88 -1.13 -4.72
CA ALA A 79 -4.74 -1.51 -3.89
C ALA A 79 -4.27 -2.97 -4.08
N ASP A 80 -4.99 -3.77 -4.86
CA ASP A 80 -4.65 -5.17 -5.16
C ASP A 80 -3.77 -5.27 -6.42
N LEU A 81 -2.54 -5.77 -6.27
CA LEU A 81 -1.63 -5.93 -7.40
C LEU A 81 -2.15 -6.96 -8.43
N SER A 82 -2.81 -8.03 -7.97
CA SER A 82 -3.41 -9.03 -8.85
C SER A 82 -4.48 -8.41 -9.75
N TYR A 83 -5.38 -7.62 -9.15
CA TYR A 83 -6.36 -6.84 -9.89
C TYR A 83 -5.70 -5.87 -10.87
N CYS A 84 -4.68 -5.13 -10.41
CA CYS A 84 -3.98 -4.15 -11.23
C CYS A 84 -3.38 -4.78 -12.50
N VAL A 85 -2.75 -5.94 -12.37
CA VAL A 85 -2.20 -6.71 -13.50
C VAL A 85 -3.29 -7.16 -14.47
N LEU A 86 -4.38 -7.72 -13.95
CA LEU A 86 -5.44 -8.33 -14.76
C LEU A 86 -6.36 -7.31 -15.44
N LYS A 87 -6.58 -6.16 -14.78
CA LYS A 87 -7.54 -5.13 -15.23
C LYS A 87 -6.87 -3.85 -15.71
N ARG A 88 -5.55 -3.75 -15.56
CA ARG A 88 -4.75 -2.59 -15.94
C ARG A 88 -5.20 -1.30 -15.26
N GLN A 89 -5.74 -1.42 -14.05
CA GLN A 89 -6.24 -0.31 -13.25
C GLN A 89 -5.77 -0.43 -11.81
N GLY A 90 -5.25 0.64 -11.24
CA GLY A 90 -4.72 0.62 -9.88
C GLY A 90 -4.70 2.00 -9.22
N ASN A 91 -4.15 2.03 -8.01
CA ASN A 91 -3.78 3.26 -7.31
C ASN A 91 -2.29 3.57 -7.58
N SER A 92 -1.78 4.66 -6.97
CA SER A 92 -0.38 5.05 -7.18
C SER A 92 0.62 3.99 -6.70
N THR A 93 0.30 3.19 -5.68
CA THR A 93 1.18 2.15 -5.13
C THR A 93 1.26 0.93 -6.06
N THR A 94 0.13 0.38 -6.50
CA THR A 94 0.11 -0.81 -7.38
C THR A 94 0.68 -0.52 -8.76
N LEU A 95 0.36 0.64 -9.35
CA LEU A 95 0.95 1.08 -10.62
C LEU A 95 2.47 1.32 -10.47
N SER A 96 2.92 1.89 -9.35
CA SER A 96 4.36 2.05 -9.09
C SER A 96 5.08 0.71 -9.01
N ILE A 97 4.49 -0.28 -8.30
CA ILE A 97 5.07 -1.61 -8.19
C ILE A 97 5.30 -2.23 -9.57
N LEU A 98 4.29 -2.19 -10.44
CA LEU A 98 4.42 -2.75 -11.80
C LEU A 98 5.50 -2.02 -12.62
N LEU A 99 5.50 -0.69 -12.59
CA LEU A 99 6.50 0.09 -13.32
C LEU A 99 7.93 -0.19 -12.81
N ILE A 100 8.13 -0.35 -11.50
CA ILE A 100 9.44 -0.70 -10.92
C ILE A 100 9.90 -2.08 -11.38
N LEU A 101 9.01 -3.08 -11.35
CA LEU A 101 9.35 -4.44 -11.76
C LEU A 101 9.65 -4.52 -13.26
N LEU A 102 8.89 -3.80 -14.09
CA LEU A 102 9.11 -3.71 -15.53
C LEU A 102 10.40 -2.93 -15.86
N ALA A 103 10.64 -1.80 -15.19
CA ALA A 103 11.86 -1.02 -15.35
C ALA A 103 13.11 -1.84 -15.02
N LYS A 104 13.05 -2.70 -14.01
CA LYS A 104 14.13 -3.63 -13.67
C LYS A 104 14.49 -4.58 -14.83
N GLN A 105 13.50 -5.05 -15.60
CA GLN A 105 13.77 -5.88 -16.80
C GLN A 105 14.50 -5.10 -17.90
N LEU A 106 14.36 -3.77 -17.90
CA LEU A 106 15.02 -2.86 -18.83
C LEU A 106 16.35 -2.32 -18.31
N ASP A 107 16.84 -2.83 -17.17
CA ASP A 107 18.05 -2.32 -16.51
C ASP A 107 17.94 -0.80 -16.23
N ILE A 108 16.75 -0.37 -15.78
CA ILE A 108 16.43 0.98 -15.34
C ILE A 108 16.25 0.95 -13.82
N THR A 109 16.95 1.85 -13.12
CA THR A 109 16.71 2.06 -11.69
C THR A 109 15.52 2.99 -11.50
N LEU A 110 14.39 2.38 -11.11
CA LEU A 110 13.17 3.06 -10.73
C LEU A 110 12.80 2.63 -9.31
N GLU A 111 12.51 3.59 -8.44
CA GLU A 111 12.25 3.34 -7.01
C GLU A 111 10.95 4.00 -6.55
N ALA A 112 10.26 3.36 -5.61
CA ALA A 112 9.07 3.94 -4.98
C ALA A 112 9.47 4.92 -3.88
N ILE A 113 8.89 6.11 -3.92
CA ILE A 113 8.93 7.12 -2.86
C ILE A 113 7.54 7.18 -2.22
N LEU A 114 7.46 6.79 -0.95
CA LEU A 114 6.21 6.80 -0.19
C LEU A 114 6.00 8.17 0.45
N LEU A 115 5.32 9.06 -0.27
CA LEU A 115 4.82 10.30 0.31
C LEU A 115 3.59 9.99 1.20
N PRO A 116 3.28 10.87 2.15
CA PRO A 116 1.96 10.89 2.78
C PRO A 116 0.87 10.89 1.70
N GLY A 117 -0.07 9.94 1.76
CA GLY A 117 -1.21 9.82 0.83
C GLY A 117 -0.90 9.30 -0.57
N ASN A 118 0.32 9.46 -1.08
CA ASN A 118 0.68 9.10 -2.46
C ASN A 118 1.99 8.31 -2.58
N THR A 119 2.09 7.42 -3.55
CA THR A 119 3.36 6.83 -3.99
C THR A 119 3.81 7.53 -5.26
N VAL A 120 5.09 7.92 -5.35
CA VAL A 120 5.68 8.49 -6.58
C VAL A 120 6.91 7.71 -6.98
N LEU A 121 7.29 7.80 -8.25
CA LEU A 121 8.47 7.13 -8.78
C LEU A 121 9.68 8.05 -8.74
N ARG A 122 10.84 7.51 -8.42
CA ARG A 122 12.15 8.16 -8.55
C ARG A 122 12.98 7.38 -9.55
N SER A 123 13.50 8.05 -10.57
CA SER A 123 14.56 7.50 -11.43
C SER A 123 15.91 8.13 -11.08
N GLN A 124 16.98 7.39 -11.34
CA GLN A 124 18.33 7.91 -11.37
C GLN A 124 19.02 7.40 -12.64
N LEU A 125 19.08 8.26 -13.66
CA LEU A 125 19.68 7.95 -14.96
C LEU A 125 20.80 8.96 -15.24
N ASN A 126 22.01 8.48 -15.57
CA ASN A 126 23.18 9.33 -15.85
C ASN A 126 23.40 10.41 -14.77
N ASP A 127 23.30 10.04 -13.49
CA ASP A 127 23.38 10.94 -12.32
C ASP A 127 22.30 12.02 -12.20
N VAL A 128 21.27 11.98 -13.05
CA VAL A 128 20.12 12.87 -12.97
C VAL A 128 18.98 12.18 -12.22
N VAL A 129 18.52 12.82 -11.15
CA VAL A 129 17.36 12.37 -10.38
C VAL A 129 16.11 13.06 -10.89
N LYS A 130 15.11 12.25 -11.25
CA LYS A 130 13.77 12.73 -11.67
C LYS A 130 12.68 11.99 -10.92
N TYR A 131 11.54 12.66 -10.75
CA TYR A 131 10.36 12.08 -10.12
C TYR A 131 9.23 11.98 -11.13
N TYR A 132 8.40 10.96 -11.03
CA TYR A 132 7.26 10.75 -11.92
C TYR A 132 6.01 10.37 -11.16
N ASP A 133 4.88 10.83 -11.68
CA ASP A 133 3.56 10.39 -11.27
C ASP A 133 3.27 9.00 -11.85
N PRO A 134 3.12 7.94 -11.04
CA PRO A 134 2.82 6.60 -11.53
C PRO A 134 1.42 6.48 -12.15
N LEU A 135 0.54 7.47 -11.96
CA LEU A 135 -0.78 7.47 -12.57
C LEU A 135 -0.74 7.91 -14.04
N THR A 136 0.27 8.67 -14.44
CA THR A 136 0.30 9.33 -15.76
C THR A 136 1.65 9.26 -16.48
N GLY A 137 2.73 8.84 -15.83
CA GLY A 137 4.09 8.83 -16.36
C GLY A 137 4.72 10.23 -16.48
N LYS A 138 4.02 11.28 -16.07
CA LYS A 138 4.51 12.66 -16.19
C LYS A 138 5.57 12.97 -15.14
N GLU A 139 6.58 13.73 -15.54
CA GLU A 139 7.61 14.23 -14.63
C GLU A 139 7.00 15.19 -13.60
N LEU A 140 7.38 15.02 -12.33
CA LEU A 140 6.95 15.83 -11.20
C LEU A 140 8.07 16.77 -10.78
N ASN A 141 7.77 18.06 -10.74
CA ASN A 141 8.65 19.05 -10.15
C ASN A 141 8.48 19.12 -8.61
N ARG A 142 9.40 19.84 -7.95
CA ARG A 142 9.39 20.00 -6.50
C ARG A 142 8.10 20.61 -5.94
N HIS A 143 7.47 21.53 -6.67
CA HIS A 143 6.22 22.15 -6.23
C HIS A 143 5.07 21.14 -6.25
N GLN A 144 5.00 20.28 -7.26
CA GLN A 144 3.99 19.21 -7.34
C GLN A 144 4.18 18.18 -6.22
N LEU A 145 5.42 17.74 -5.96
CA LEU A 145 5.72 16.86 -4.82
C LEU A 145 5.30 17.48 -3.48
N HIS A 146 5.54 18.79 -3.30
CA HIS A 146 5.10 19.49 -2.09
C HIS A 146 3.58 19.60 -2.01
N ALA A 147 2.89 19.82 -3.13
CA ALA A 147 1.43 19.84 -3.18
C ALA A 147 0.82 18.50 -2.75
N LEU A 148 1.38 17.36 -3.18
CA LEU A 148 0.94 16.03 -2.73
C LEU A 148 1.04 15.87 -1.21
N VAL A 149 2.18 16.28 -0.62
CA VAL A 149 2.37 16.23 0.86
C VAL A 149 1.36 17.12 1.58
N ARG A 150 1.09 18.32 1.06
CA ARG A 150 0.09 19.25 1.64
C ARG A 150 -1.33 18.73 1.51
N GLY A 151 -1.64 18.03 0.42
CA GLY A 151 -2.95 17.42 0.21
C GLY A 151 -3.30 16.43 1.31
N GLU A 152 -2.31 15.66 1.78
CA GLU A 152 -2.50 14.69 2.85
C GLU A 152 -2.35 15.30 4.26
N MET A 153 -1.26 16.02 4.50
CA MET A 153 -0.89 16.48 5.86
C MET A 153 -1.41 17.89 6.19
N GLY A 154 -2.15 18.52 5.28
CA GLY A 154 -2.68 19.86 5.43
C GLY A 154 -1.75 20.97 4.93
N ASN A 155 -2.33 22.18 4.80
CA ASN A 155 -1.69 23.32 4.12
C ASN A 155 -0.38 23.81 4.75
N ALA A 156 -0.20 23.61 6.07
CA ALA A 156 1.01 24.02 6.79
C ALA A 156 2.18 23.02 6.63
N ALA A 157 1.94 21.84 6.05
CA ALA A 157 2.96 20.81 5.91
C ALA A 157 4.07 21.22 4.94
N LYS A 158 5.30 20.81 5.26
CA LYS A 158 6.49 21.04 4.43
C LYS A 158 6.99 19.73 3.84
N LEU A 159 7.43 19.76 2.58
CA LEU A 159 8.16 18.65 1.96
C LEU A 159 9.53 18.50 2.64
N LYS A 160 9.72 17.39 3.37
CA LYS A 160 10.96 17.07 4.07
C LYS A 160 11.84 16.16 3.22
N PRO A 161 13.19 16.25 3.31
CA PRO A 161 14.08 15.31 2.64
C PRO A 161 13.81 13.84 2.97
N SER A 162 13.35 13.56 4.21
CA SER A 162 12.96 12.21 4.64
C SER A 162 11.79 11.63 3.83
N HIS A 163 10.91 12.47 3.26
CA HIS A 163 9.82 12.01 2.41
C HIS A 163 10.31 11.51 1.05
N LEU A 164 11.50 11.94 0.60
CA LEU A 164 12.07 11.61 -0.71
C LEU A 164 13.03 10.42 -0.67
N LYS A 165 13.05 9.66 0.44
CA LYS A 165 13.86 8.44 0.56
C LYS A 165 13.18 7.26 -0.13
N PRO A 166 13.91 6.49 -0.96
CA PRO A 166 13.43 5.22 -1.50
C PRO A 166 12.85 4.31 -0.42
N ALA A 167 11.73 3.67 -0.75
CA ALA A 167 11.09 2.71 0.11
C ALA A 167 11.80 1.35 0.01
N THR A 168 11.97 0.70 1.15
CA THR A 168 12.32 -0.71 1.17
C THR A 168 11.12 -1.55 0.73
N LEU A 169 11.37 -2.79 0.32
CA LEU A 169 10.33 -3.73 -0.08
C LEU A 169 9.28 -3.93 1.04
N LYS A 170 9.75 -4.12 2.28
CA LYS A 170 8.89 -4.19 3.48
C LYS A 170 7.98 -2.98 3.62
N ARG A 171 8.50 -1.75 3.43
CA ARG A 171 7.70 -0.52 3.51
C ARG A 171 6.67 -0.41 2.38
N LEU A 172 7.03 -0.84 1.17
CA LEU A 172 6.14 -0.81 0.01
C LEU A 172 4.98 -1.80 0.17
N ILE A 173 5.26 -3.04 0.61
CA ILE A 173 4.21 -4.03 0.90
C ILE A 173 3.35 -3.59 2.10
N SER A 174 3.96 -3.00 3.13
CA SER A 174 3.20 -2.42 4.25
C SER A 174 2.24 -1.33 3.77
N ARG A 175 2.69 -0.43 2.88
CA ARG A 175 1.83 0.59 2.27
C ARG A 175 0.64 -0.03 1.56
N MET A 176 0.88 -1.05 0.73
CA MET A 176 -0.17 -1.78 0.02
C MET A 176 -1.17 -2.43 1.00
N LEU A 177 -0.69 -3.06 2.08
CA LEU A 177 -1.55 -3.63 3.13
C LEU A 177 -2.39 -2.58 3.87
N HIS A 178 -1.82 -1.40 4.16
CA HIS A 178 -2.59 -0.29 4.74
C HIS A 178 -3.71 0.18 3.80
N GLU A 179 -3.44 0.27 2.50
CA GLU A 179 -4.42 0.67 1.48
C GLU A 179 -5.51 -0.40 1.30
N LEU A 180 -5.14 -1.69 1.24
CA LEU A 180 -6.09 -2.81 1.24
C LEU A 180 -6.98 -2.82 2.49
N LYS A 181 -6.40 -2.65 3.68
CA LYS A 181 -7.12 -2.55 4.95
C LYS A 181 -8.13 -1.40 4.93
N ALA A 182 -7.71 -0.22 4.50
CA ALA A 182 -8.58 0.95 4.40
C ALA A 182 -9.75 0.70 3.44
N GLY A 183 -9.47 0.14 2.25
CA GLY A 183 -10.49 -0.27 1.30
C GLY A 183 -11.46 -1.31 1.88
N CYS A 184 -10.97 -2.26 2.67
CA CYS A 184 -11.82 -3.25 3.34
C CYS A 184 -12.74 -2.62 4.38
N ILE A 185 -12.22 -1.71 5.21
CA ILE A 185 -13.00 -1.00 6.24
C ILE A 185 -14.14 -0.21 5.58
N VAL A 186 -13.85 0.57 4.54
CA VAL A 186 -14.85 1.37 3.82
C VAL A 186 -15.96 0.49 3.23
N ASN A 187 -15.60 -0.70 2.74
CA ASN A 187 -16.55 -1.67 2.18
C ASN A 187 -17.10 -2.66 3.21
N GLN A 188 -16.89 -2.43 4.52
CA GLN A 188 -17.34 -3.29 5.62
C GLN A 188 -16.87 -4.76 5.53
N LYS A 189 -15.77 -5.03 4.81
CA LYS A 189 -15.10 -6.34 4.73
C LYS A 189 -14.18 -6.53 5.94
N PHE A 190 -14.77 -6.55 7.15
CA PHE A 190 -14.01 -6.47 8.40
C PHE A 190 -13.10 -7.69 8.66
N GLU A 191 -13.45 -8.87 8.15
CA GLU A 191 -12.59 -10.06 8.25
C GLU A 191 -11.27 -9.87 7.49
N SER A 192 -11.33 -9.43 6.23
CA SER A 192 -10.13 -9.13 5.45
C SER A 192 -9.36 -7.93 6.02
N ALA A 193 -10.06 -6.93 6.57
CA ALA A 193 -9.41 -5.81 7.26
C ALA A 193 -8.63 -6.26 8.50
N MET A 194 -9.23 -7.16 9.30
CA MET A 194 -8.60 -7.78 10.47
C MET A 194 -7.33 -8.52 10.07
N GLU A 195 -7.40 -9.29 8.99
CA GLU A 195 -6.24 -10.03 8.49
C GLU A 195 -5.13 -9.11 7.98
N CYS A 196 -5.47 -8.05 7.23
CA CYS A 196 -4.48 -7.03 6.83
C CYS A 196 -3.80 -6.41 8.07
N CYS A 197 -4.57 -6.12 9.12
CA CYS A 197 -4.04 -5.54 10.35
C CYS A 197 -3.12 -6.52 11.11
N ASN A 198 -3.52 -7.80 11.20
CA ASN A 198 -2.69 -8.84 11.80
C ASN A 198 -1.37 -9.03 11.05
N LEU A 199 -1.40 -9.00 9.72
CA LEU A 199 -0.20 -9.07 8.87
C LEU A 199 0.72 -7.86 9.10
N LEU A 200 0.17 -6.65 9.19
CA LEU A 200 0.95 -5.44 9.53
C LEU A 200 1.61 -5.56 10.91
N LEU A 201 0.88 -6.04 11.92
CA LEU A 201 1.39 -6.23 13.29
C LEU A 201 2.51 -7.30 13.38
N GLN A 202 2.60 -8.26 12.45
CA GLN A 202 3.74 -9.18 12.40
C GLN A 202 5.05 -8.44 12.11
N TRP A 203 4.99 -7.39 11.29
CA TRP A 203 6.14 -6.63 10.84
C TRP A 203 6.42 -5.38 11.65
N HIS A 204 5.38 -4.81 12.25
CA HIS A 204 5.41 -3.58 13.06
C HIS A 204 4.74 -3.84 14.42
N PRO A 205 5.28 -4.78 15.23
CA PRO A 205 4.67 -5.15 16.52
C PRO A 205 4.62 -3.99 17.51
N ASP A 206 5.50 -3.01 17.35
CA ASP A 206 5.60 -1.83 18.23
C ASP A 206 4.71 -0.66 17.77
N ASP A 207 4.01 -0.78 16.63
CA ASP A 207 3.09 0.25 16.16
C ASP A 207 1.73 0.12 16.86
N VAL A 208 1.65 0.76 18.03
CA VAL A 208 0.45 0.85 18.86
C VAL A 208 -0.78 1.39 18.13
N HIS A 209 -0.60 2.20 17.07
CA HIS A 209 -1.74 2.68 16.29
C HIS A 209 -2.43 1.55 15.52
N LEU A 210 -1.69 0.53 15.09
CA LEU A 210 -2.26 -0.68 14.51
C LEU A 210 -3.12 -1.44 15.52
N ASN A 211 -2.74 -1.49 16.80
CA ASN A 211 -3.61 -2.09 17.85
C ASN A 211 -4.93 -1.33 17.97
N ARG A 212 -4.90 0.01 18.00
CA ARG A 212 -6.13 0.81 18.07
C ARG A 212 -7.04 0.56 16.86
N GLU A 213 -6.47 0.49 15.66
CA GLU A 213 -7.23 0.14 14.45
C GLU A 213 -7.77 -1.29 14.50
N ARG A 214 -6.97 -2.26 14.99
CA ARG A 214 -7.42 -3.64 15.19
C ARG A 214 -8.57 -3.71 16.18
N ALA A 215 -8.54 -2.90 17.24
CA ALA A 215 -9.62 -2.83 18.20
C ALA A 215 -10.93 -2.35 17.57
N PHE A 216 -10.86 -1.32 16.73
CA PHE A 216 -12.02 -0.87 15.96
C PHE A 216 -12.57 -2.00 15.08
N ILE A 217 -11.72 -2.70 14.33
CA ILE A 217 -12.15 -3.82 13.46
C ILE A 217 -12.72 -4.98 14.29
N ALA A 218 -12.07 -5.33 15.41
CA ALA A 218 -12.53 -6.36 16.34
C ALA A 218 -13.91 -6.04 16.90
N GLN A 219 -14.17 -4.78 17.26
CA GLN A 219 -15.49 -4.34 17.70
C GLN A 219 -16.55 -4.55 16.62
N GLN A 220 -16.26 -4.21 15.35
CA GLN A 220 -17.19 -4.44 14.23
C GLN A 220 -17.48 -5.94 14.01
N LEU A 221 -16.52 -6.81 14.32
CA LEU A 221 -16.67 -8.27 14.27
C LEU A 221 -17.28 -8.88 15.55
N GLY A 222 -17.70 -8.07 16.53
CA GLY A 222 -18.21 -8.55 17.83
C GLY A 222 -17.14 -9.22 18.71
N CYS A 223 -15.86 -9.12 18.35
CA CYS A 223 -14.73 -9.68 19.10
C CYS A 223 -14.33 -8.77 20.28
N ILE A 224 -15.27 -8.52 21.20
CA ILE A 224 -15.16 -7.47 22.23
C ILE A 224 -13.92 -7.64 23.11
N LYS A 225 -13.58 -8.88 23.50
CA LYS A 225 -12.38 -9.15 24.33
C LYS A 225 -11.08 -8.73 23.63
N VAL A 226 -10.98 -8.97 22.32
CA VAL A 226 -9.82 -8.55 21.52
C VAL A 226 -9.76 -7.03 21.44
N ALA A 227 -10.90 -6.40 21.16
CA ALA A 227 -11.00 -4.93 21.11
C ALA A 227 -10.55 -4.28 22.42
N MET A 228 -11.07 -4.75 23.55
CA MET A 228 -10.70 -4.23 24.87
C MET A 228 -9.21 -4.41 25.17
N SER A 229 -8.65 -5.58 24.86
CA SER A 229 -7.23 -5.86 25.06
C SER A 229 -6.33 -4.93 24.25
N ASP A 230 -6.69 -4.67 22.99
CA ASP A 230 -5.94 -3.76 22.12
C ASP A 230 -6.07 -2.30 22.53
N LEU A 231 -7.27 -1.84 22.95
CA LEU A 231 -7.43 -0.47 23.47
C LEU A 231 -6.67 -0.27 24.77
N GLN A 232 -6.68 -1.24 25.69
CA GLN A 232 -5.90 -1.18 26.92
C GLN A 232 -4.40 -1.10 26.60
N HIS A 233 -3.91 -1.93 25.68
CA HIS A 233 -2.51 -1.90 25.24
C HIS A 233 -2.12 -0.54 24.64
N PHE A 234 -2.99 0.04 23.81
CA PHE A 234 -2.79 1.39 23.28
C PHE A 234 -2.73 2.44 24.40
N ILE A 235 -3.62 2.34 25.40
CA ILE A 235 -3.65 3.28 26.53
C ILE A 235 -2.35 3.21 27.34
N ASP A 236 -1.89 2.00 27.63
CA ASP A 236 -0.72 1.76 28.47
C ASP A 236 0.58 2.28 27.83
N LEU A 237 0.69 2.15 26.50
CA LEU A 237 1.90 2.53 25.76
C LEU A 237 1.87 3.95 25.18
N SER A 238 0.69 4.58 25.08
CA SER A 238 0.53 5.91 24.50
C SER A 238 -0.18 6.91 25.43
N PRO A 239 0.25 7.09 26.69
CA PRO A 239 -0.49 7.87 27.69
C PRO A 239 -0.62 9.37 27.36
N HIS A 240 0.21 9.89 26.44
CA HIS A 240 0.21 11.29 26.01
C HIS A 240 -0.37 11.49 24.59
N ASP A 241 -0.94 10.46 23.98
CA ASP A 241 -1.60 10.60 22.69
C ASP A 241 -2.83 11.52 22.80
N PRO A 242 -3.04 12.48 21.89
CA PRO A 242 -4.21 13.37 21.91
C PRO A 242 -5.57 12.67 21.98
N VAL A 243 -5.68 11.42 21.50
CA VAL A 243 -6.94 10.67 21.48
C VAL A 243 -7.18 9.82 22.73
N ILE A 244 -6.26 9.84 23.71
CA ILE A 244 -6.26 8.88 24.82
C ILE A 244 -7.57 8.89 25.63
N GLU A 245 -8.14 10.06 25.89
CA GLU A 245 -9.38 10.20 26.66
C GLU A 245 -10.59 9.62 25.91
N LEU A 246 -10.64 9.78 24.58
CA LEU A 246 -11.66 9.15 23.74
C LEU A 246 -11.54 7.63 23.79
N VAL A 247 -10.31 7.10 23.73
CA VAL A 247 -10.06 5.66 23.79
C VAL A 247 -10.46 5.06 25.15
N LYS A 248 -10.21 5.77 26.26
CA LYS A 248 -10.66 5.34 27.61
C LYS A 248 -12.18 5.28 27.71
N ILE A 249 -12.90 6.23 27.12
CA ILE A 249 -14.37 6.22 27.08
C ILE A 249 -14.86 5.00 26.29
N GLN A 250 -14.30 4.76 25.10
CA GLN A 250 -14.65 3.60 24.27
C GLN A 250 -14.41 2.28 25.02
N LEU A 251 -13.28 2.14 25.72
CA LEU A 251 -12.97 0.95 26.51
C LEU A 251 -14.03 0.70 27.61
N LYS A 252 -14.47 1.74 28.30
CA LYS A 252 -15.52 1.67 29.34
C LYS A 252 -16.88 1.27 28.77
N GLU A 253 -17.24 1.76 27.58
CA GLU A 253 -18.49 1.38 26.91
C GLU A 253 -18.49 -0.12 26.52
N LEU A 254 -17.36 -0.61 26.04
CA LEU A 254 -17.18 -2.03 25.69
C LEU A 254 -17.22 -2.96 26.91
N SER A 255 -16.66 -2.53 28.04
CA SER A 255 -16.71 -3.33 29.27
C SER A 255 -18.15 -3.52 29.77
N GLN A 256 -18.99 -2.49 29.67
CA GLN A 256 -20.39 -2.54 30.09
C GLN A 256 -21.24 -3.45 29.20
N HIS A 257 -20.95 -3.55 27.90
CA HIS A 257 -21.63 -4.47 26.99
C HIS A 257 -21.36 -5.95 27.30
N THR A 258 -20.22 -6.25 27.94
CA THR A 258 -19.85 -7.62 28.30
C THR A 258 -20.62 -8.13 29.54
N GLU A 259 -21.19 -7.22 30.34
CA GLU A 259 -21.85 -7.54 31.61
C GLU A 259 -23.36 -7.81 31.50
N VAL A 260 -23.97 -7.68 30.31
CA VAL A 260 -25.39 -7.99 30.10
C VAL A 260 -25.57 -9.50 29.90
N TYR A 261 -25.79 -10.22 30.99
CA TYR A 261 -26.19 -11.63 30.97
C TYR A 261 -27.70 -11.73 30.63
N HIS A 262 -28.04 -12.49 29.59
CA HIS A 262 -29.41 -13.00 29.36
C HIS A 262 -29.56 -14.39 29.98
#